data_AF-A0A368XDC4-F1
#
_entry.id   AF-A0A368XDC4-F1
#
_cell.length_a   1.000
_cell.length_b   1.000
_cell.length_c   1.000
_cell.angle_alpha   90.00
_cell.angle_beta   90.00
_cell.angle_gamma   90.00
#
_symmetry.space_group_name_H-M   'P 1'
#
loop_
_entity.id
_entity.type
_entity.pdbx_description
1 polymer ?
#
loop_
_entity_poly.entity_id
_entity_poly.type
_entity_poly.pdbx_seq_one_letter_code
_entity_poly.pdbx_strand_id
1 'polypeptide(L)'
;MHAENRDLRAGRPRAGQRGTHIDLERYVPAYLTWTANKLSRGASGFYLRHFGVGIEVWRCLVLLAVDGACSAHQVSRVIGMDKASVSRCFKSMQQGGLIRIALDQNDGRARIAVLTEKGRSLHDAIRGVALERERALLKVLTDEEAKSLLSLLQRVHENLPHVEEATERFLSAREPKSRPGRGGTERGRRDG
;
A
#
# COMPACT_ATOMS: atom_id res chain seq x y z
N MET A 1 -27.34 -37.46 -7.29
CA MET A 1 -27.73 -36.04 -7.46
C MET A 1 -26.62 -35.33 -8.20
N HIS A 2 -26.86 -35.09 -9.49
CA HIS A 2 -26.02 -34.29 -10.38
C HIS A 2 -26.26 -32.80 -10.14
N ALA A 3 -25.20 -32.01 -10.12
CA ALA A 3 -25.19 -30.60 -10.49
C ALA A 3 -23.77 -30.30 -11.00
N GLU A 4 -23.54 -30.54 -12.29
CA GLU A 4 -23.44 -29.50 -13.32
C GLU A 4 -22.08 -28.79 -13.31
N ASN A 5 -21.13 -29.48 -13.94
CA ASN A 5 -19.88 -28.93 -14.43
C ASN A 5 -20.21 -28.13 -15.70
N ARG A 6 -20.49 -26.83 -15.55
CA ARG A 6 -20.79 -25.95 -16.69
C ARG A 6 -19.47 -25.41 -17.27
N ASP A 7 -19.24 -25.82 -18.51
CA ASP A 7 -18.23 -25.33 -19.44
C ASP A 7 -17.81 -23.86 -19.23
N LEU A 8 -16.58 -23.67 -18.77
CA LEU A 8 -15.78 -22.47 -19.02
C LEU A 8 -14.70 -22.82 -20.04
N ARG A 9 -15.12 -23.20 -21.25
CA ARG A 9 -14.23 -23.14 -22.42
C ARG A 9 -14.05 -21.68 -22.81
N ALA A 10 -13.20 -20.97 -22.06
CA ALA A 10 -12.63 -19.72 -22.51
C ALA A 10 -11.79 -20.01 -23.77
N GLY A 11 -12.26 -19.53 -24.92
CA GLY A 11 -11.54 -19.65 -26.18
C GLY A 11 -10.13 -19.07 -26.04
N ARG A 12 -9.12 -19.84 -26.47
CA ARG A 12 -7.75 -19.32 -26.58
C ARG A 12 -7.76 -18.02 -27.40
N PRO A 13 -7.21 -16.91 -26.89
CA PRO A 13 -7.12 -15.69 -27.70
C PRO A 13 -6.23 -15.94 -28.92
N ARG A 14 -6.78 -15.65 -30.10
CA ARG A 14 -6.01 -15.64 -31.35
C ARG A 14 -4.87 -14.63 -31.22
N ALA A 15 -3.68 -15.03 -31.61
CA ALA A 15 -2.50 -14.17 -31.67
C ALA A 15 -2.79 -12.97 -32.60
N GLY A 16 -3.15 -11.82 -32.02
CA GLY A 16 -3.54 -10.62 -32.77
C GLY A 16 -4.28 -9.55 -31.97
N GLN A 17 -4.92 -9.89 -30.84
CA GLN A 17 -5.56 -8.92 -29.93
C GLN A 17 -4.71 -8.70 -28.67
N ARG A 18 -3.49 -8.17 -28.83
CA ARG A 18 -2.72 -7.66 -27.69
C ARG A 18 -3.01 -6.16 -27.56
N GLY A 19 -4.01 -5.80 -26.76
CA GLY A 19 -4.19 -4.43 -26.29
C GLY A 19 -5.60 -3.90 -26.40
N THR A 20 -6.44 -4.18 -25.39
CA THR A 20 -7.59 -3.36 -24.94
C THR A 20 -8.20 -3.88 -23.63
N HIS A 21 -7.92 -5.12 -23.23
CA HIS A 21 -8.52 -5.73 -22.03
C HIS A 21 -7.49 -6.10 -20.95
N ILE A 22 -7.91 -5.96 -19.69
CA ILE A 22 -7.17 -6.44 -18.51
C ILE A 22 -7.42 -7.95 -18.38
N ASP A 23 -6.36 -8.74 -18.53
CA ASP A 23 -6.36 -10.17 -18.21
C ASP A 23 -6.00 -10.37 -16.74
N LEU A 24 -6.99 -10.64 -15.88
CA LEU A 24 -6.80 -10.74 -14.44
C LEU A 24 -5.84 -11.87 -14.03
N GLU A 25 -5.69 -12.93 -14.82
CA GLU A 25 -4.77 -14.04 -14.52
C GLU A 25 -3.31 -13.63 -14.67
N ARG A 26 -3.03 -12.60 -15.48
CA ARG A 26 -1.68 -12.09 -15.77
C ARG A 26 -1.47 -10.66 -15.27
N TYR A 27 -2.45 -10.08 -14.59
CA TYR A 27 -2.42 -8.68 -14.13
C TYR A 27 -1.85 -8.58 -12.71
N VAL A 28 -0.54 -8.37 -12.62
CA VAL A 28 0.21 -8.27 -11.36
C VAL A 28 -0.42 -7.30 -10.33
N PRO A 29 -0.91 -6.09 -10.70
CA PRO A 29 -1.50 -5.17 -9.71
C PRO A 29 -2.71 -5.75 -8.96
N ALA A 30 -3.50 -6.62 -9.60
CA ALA A 30 -4.61 -7.29 -8.95
C ALA A 30 -4.11 -8.25 -7.85
N TYR A 31 -3.11 -9.09 -8.14
CA TYR A 31 -2.56 -10.01 -7.16
C TYR A 31 -1.87 -9.30 -5.99
N LEU A 32 -1.16 -8.19 -6.23
CA LEU A 32 -0.61 -7.36 -5.15
C LEU A 32 -1.72 -6.85 -4.23
N THR A 33 -2.75 -6.24 -4.82
CA THR A 33 -3.86 -5.63 -4.08
C THR A 33 -4.67 -6.67 -3.32
N TRP A 34 -5.08 -7.76 -3.97
CA TRP A 34 -5.92 -8.79 -3.36
C TRP A 34 -5.19 -9.54 -2.26
N THR A 35 -3.93 -9.88 -2.48
CA THR A 35 -3.10 -10.59 -1.51
C THR A 35 -2.88 -9.72 -0.28
N ALA A 36 -2.45 -8.47 -0.46
CA ALA A 36 -2.26 -7.53 0.64
C ALA A 36 -3.55 -7.33 1.44
N ASN A 37 -4.68 -7.12 0.75
CA ASN A 37 -5.97 -6.90 1.40
C ASN A 37 -6.47 -8.12 2.19
N LYS A 38 -6.39 -9.32 1.60
CA LYS A 38 -6.82 -10.56 2.28
C LYS A 38 -5.92 -10.90 3.47
N LEU A 39 -4.59 -10.76 3.32
CA LEU A 39 -3.65 -10.94 4.42
C LEU A 39 -3.91 -9.96 5.56
N SER A 40 -4.10 -8.67 5.23
CA SER A 40 -4.36 -7.62 6.21
C SER A 40 -5.66 -7.85 6.97
N ARG A 41 -6.74 -8.22 6.28
CA ARG A 41 -8.03 -8.52 6.93
C ARG A 41 -7.92 -9.73 7.85
N GLY A 42 -7.31 -10.83 7.38
CA GLY A 42 -7.12 -12.02 8.19
C GLY A 42 -6.28 -11.77 9.43
N ALA A 43 -5.20 -10.98 9.29
CA ALA A 43 -4.34 -10.61 10.40
C ALA A 43 -5.06 -9.68 11.38
N SER A 44 -5.74 -8.64 10.89
CA SER A 44 -6.50 -7.71 11.73
C SER A 44 -7.56 -8.43 12.56
N GLY A 45 -8.34 -9.32 11.95
CA GLY A 45 -9.36 -10.09 12.65
C GLY A 45 -8.77 -11.00 13.73
N PHE A 46 -7.62 -11.63 13.47
CA PHE A 46 -6.92 -12.42 14.48
C PHE A 46 -6.38 -11.52 15.62
N TYR A 47 -5.69 -10.43 15.29
CA TYR A 47 -5.07 -9.56 16.29
C TYR A 47 -6.09 -8.85 17.17
N LEU A 48 -7.24 -8.45 16.62
CA LEU A 48 -8.32 -7.86 17.41
C LEU A 48 -8.87 -8.84 18.44
N ARG A 49 -9.11 -10.09 18.05
CA ARG A 49 -9.66 -11.11 18.96
C ARG A 49 -8.70 -11.53 20.07
N HIS A 50 -7.40 -11.61 19.77
CA HIS A 50 -6.42 -12.16 20.70
C HIS A 50 -5.61 -11.11 21.46
N PHE A 51 -5.48 -9.89 20.91
CA PHE A 51 -4.62 -8.84 21.46
C PHE A 51 -5.32 -7.47 21.56
N GLY A 52 -6.58 -7.37 21.13
CA GLY A 52 -7.37 -6.13 21.21
C GLY A 52 -6.92 -5.03 20.26
N VAL A 53 -6.08 -5.33 19.25
CA VAL A 53 -5.54 -4.33 18.32
C VAL A 53 -5.67 -4.75 16.86
N GLY A 54 -5.90 -3.77 16.00
CA GLY A 54 -5.98 -3.97 14.55
C GLY A 54 -4.62 -4.06 13.87
N ILE A 55 -4.64 -4.41 12.58
CA ILE A 55 -3.43 -4.52 11.76
C ILE A 55 -2.62 -3.22 11.66
N GLU A 56 -3.27 -2.06 11.71
CA GLU A 56 -2.61 -0.76 11.66
C GLU A 56 -1.74 -0.50 12.89
N VAL A 57 -2.23 -0.86 14.09
CA VAL A 57 -1.47 -0.78 15.34
C VAL A 57 -0.28 -1.72 15.26
N TRP A 58 -0.46 -2.96 14.80
CA TRP A 58 0.64 -3.90 14.60
C TRP A 58 1.73 -3.33 13.69
N ARG A 59 1.34 -2.78 12.53
CA ARG A 59 2.27 -2.15 11.58
C ARG A 59 3.07 -1.02 12.21
N CYS A 60 2.43 -0.16 12.99
CA CYS A 60 3.12 0.90 13.73
C CYS A 60 4.06 0.35 14.81
N LEU A 61 3.65 -0.67 15.56
CA LEU A 61 4.47 -1.31 16.59
C LEU A 61 5.75 -1.91 16.00
N VAL A 62 5.65 -2.60 14.86
CA VAL A 62 6.82 -3.18 14.16
C VAL A 62 7.80 -2.09 13.76
N LEU A 63 7.33 -1.03 13.10
CA LEU A 63 8.22 0.02 12.63
C LEU A 63 8.90 0.76 13.79
N LEU A 64 8.15 1.07 14.85
CA LEU A 64 8.70 1.69 16.06
C LEU A 64 9.67 0.76 16.81
N ALA A 65 9.46 -0.55 16.74
CA ALA A 65 10.37 -1.54 17.33
C ALA A 65 11.71 -1.63 16.60
N VAL A 66 11.73 -1.42 15.29
CA VAL A 66 12.93 -1.47 14.45
C VAL A 66 13.67 -0.14 14.48
N ASP A 67 12.96 0.97 14.28
CA ASP A 67 13.56 2.30 14.14
C ASP A 67 13.74 3.02 15.48
N GLY A 68 13.13 2.51 16.56
CA GLY A 68 13.14 3.08 17.90
C GLY A 68 12.18 4.27 18.08
N ALA A 69 12.17 5.20 17.11
CA ALA A 69 11.26 6.33 17.08
C ALA A 69 10.85 6.70 15.65
N CYS A 70 9.57 7.04 15.46
CA CYS A 70 9.06 7.44 14.15
C CYS A 70 8.08 8.61 14.24
N SER A 71 8.20 9.56 13.32
CA SER A 71 7.16 10.54 13.03
C SER A 71 6.02 9.91 12.23
N ALA A 72 4.83 10.49 12.30
CA ALA A 72 3.69 10.06 11.49
C ALA A 72 3.97 10.13 9.97
N HIS A 73 4.83 11.07 9.56
CA HIS A 73 5.27 11.18 8.16
C HIS A 73 6.15 10.01 7.73
N GLN A 74 7.11 9.60 8.56
CA GLN A 74 7.95 8.42 8.29
C GLN A 74 7.09 7.16 8.21
N VAL A 75 6.17 6.95 9.15
CA VAL A 75 5.25 5.80 9.11
C VAL A 75 4.38 5.81 7.84
N SER A 76 3.82 6.97 7.49
CA SER A 76 3.03 7.11 6.26
C SER A 76 3.83 6.74 5.01
N ARG A 77 5.08 7.23 4.92
CA ARG A 77 5.98 6.95 3.80
C ARG A 77 6.39 5.48 3.71
N VAL A 78 6.73 4.85 4.84
CA VAL A 78 7.24 3.46 4.86
C VAL A 78 6.12 2.44 4.68
N ILE A 79 4.98 2.65 5.36
CA ILE A 79 3.88 1.67 5.39
C ILE A 79 2.88 1.90 4.24
N GLY A 80 2.88 3.09 3.62
CA GLY A 80 1.92 3.47 2.58
C GLY A 80 0.53 3.80 3.14
N MET A 81 0.42 4.05 4.44
CA MET A 81 -0.82 4.54 5.07
C MET A 81 -0.95 6.04 4.88
N ASP A 82 -2.18 6.54 4.69
CA ASP A 82 -2.39 7.99 4.67
C ASP A 82 -2.09 8.62 6.04
N LYS A 83 -1.65 9.88 6.01
CA LYS A 83 -1.22 10.61 7.21
C LYS A 83 -2.33 10.73 8.26
N ALA A 84 -3.60 10.80 7.86
CA ALA A 84 -4.72 10.91 8.80
C ALA A 84 -4.96 9.58 9.51
N SER A 85 -4.87 8.45 8.81
CA SER A 85 -4.95 7.10 9.39
C SER A 85 -3.81 6.85 10.38
N VAL A 86 -2.57 7.20 10.02
CA VAL A 86 -1.43 7.10 10.95
C VAL A 86 -1.67 7.97 12.20
N SER A 87 -2.15 9.20 12.03
CA SER A 87 -2.40 10.10 13.15
C SER A 87 -3.49 9.57 14.11
N ARG A 88 -4.57 8.99 13.56
CA ARG A 88 -5.61 8.32 14.36
C ARG A 88 -5.06 7.09 15.08
N CYS A 89 -4.25 6.28 14.39
CA CYS A 89 -3.61 5.10 14.97
C CYS A 89 -2.70 5.51 16.14
N PHE A 90 -1.83 6.50 15.96
CA PHE A 90 -0.97 7.01 17.03
C PHE A 90 -1.76 7.56 18.21
N LYS A 91 -2.84 8.31 17.96
CA LYS A 91 -3.72 8.78 19.04
C LYS A 91 -4.30 7.61 19.85
N SER A 92 -4.80 6.58 19.18
CA SER A 92 -5.33 5.37 19.84
C SER A 92 -4.24 4.62 20.61
N MET A 93 -3.05 4.46 20.02
CA MET A 93 -1.90 3.82 20.67
C MET A 93 -1.44 4.59 21.91
N GLN A 94 -1.43 5.92 21.85
CA GLN A 94 -1.08 6.77 22.99
C GLN A 94 -2.12 6.68 24.10
N GLN A 95 -3.42 6.73 23.76
CA GLN A 95 -4.53 6.54 24.71
C GLN A 95 -4.48 5.14 25.36
N GLY A 96 -4.10 4.13 24.59
CA GLY A 96 -3.87 2.76 25.08
C GLY A 96 -2.57 2.58 25.87
N GLY A 97 -1.73 3.62 26.00
CA GLY A 97 -0.45 3.57 26.69
C GLY A 97 0.64 2.75 25.98
N LEU A 98 0.49 2.48 24.68
CA LEU A 98 1.45 1.71 23.87
C LEU A 98 2.62 2.57 23.38
N ILE A 99 2.39 3.87 23.21
CA ILE A 99 3.41 4.83 22.80
C ILE A 99 3.37 6.07 23.66
N ARG A 100 4.49 6.78 23.69
CA ARG A 100 4.57 8.19 24.11
C ARG A 100 4.98 9.05 22.93
N ILE A 101 4.52 10.30 22.92
CA ILE A 101 4.95 11.30 21.94
C ILE A 101 6.05 12.16 22.58
N ALA A 102 7.14 12.37 21.85
CA ALA A 102 8.24 13.24 22.22
C ALA A 102 8.54 14.23 21.10
N LEU A 103 9.29 15.29 21.42
CA LEU A 103 9.94 16.12 20.41
C LEU A 103 11.13 15.36 19.84
N ASP A 104 11.34 15.48 18.54
CA ASP A 104 12.56 15.01 17.91
C ASP A 104 13.74 15.86 18.41
N GLN A 105 14.82 15.20 18.80
CA GLN A 105 16.01 15.87 19.31
C GLN A 105 16.80 16.56 18.19
N ASN A 106 16.64 16.09 16.95
CA ASN A 106 17.31 16.65 15.77
C ASN A 106 16.47 17.74 15.09
N ASP A 107 15.15 17.70 15.29
CA ASP A 107 14.20 18.72 14.84
C ASP A 107 13.18 18.99 15.95
N GLY A 108 13.49 19.95 16.83
CA GLY A 108 12.68 20.27 18.02
C GLY A 108 11.22 20.66 17.74
N ARG A 109 10.80 20.78 16.47
CA ARG A 109 9.41 21.00 16.06
C ARG A 109 8.70 19.71 15.65
N ALA A 110 9.43 18.68 15.24
CA ALA A 110 8.86 17.41 14.83
C ALA A 110 8.44 16.58 16.05
N ARG A 111 7.27 15.93 15.92
CA ARG A 111 6.76 14.99 16.93
C ARG A 111 7.04 13.56 16.49
N ILE A 112 7.68 12.80 17.38
CA ILE A 112 8.00 11.38 17.19
C ILE A 112 7.24 10.53 18.21
N ALA A 113 6.81 9.36 17.77
CA ALA A 113 6.30 8.31 18.65
C ALA A 113 7.44 7.39 19.06
N VAL A 114 7.39 6.91 20.31
CA VAL A 114 8.33 5.94 20.89
C VAL A 114 7.51 4.89 21.63
N LEU A 115 7.88 3.61 21.52
CA LEU A 115 7.24 2.55 22.29
C LEU A 115 7.40 2.79 23.80
N THR A 116 6.34 2.53 24.55
CA THR A 116 6.44 2.31 26.00
C THR A 116 6.80 0.85 26.25
N GLU A 117 7.09 0.51 27.51
CA GLU A 117 7.26 -0.89 27.92
C GLU A 117 6.03 -1.76 27.56
N LYS A 118 4.83 -1.21 27.75
CA LYS A 118 3.58 -1.85 27.35
C LYS A 118 3.52 -2.09 25.83
N GLY A 119 3.93 -1.10 25.04
CA GLY A 119 4.01 -1.23 23.58
C GLY A 119 5.02 -2.28 23.13
N ARG A 120 6.19 -2.33 23.78
CA ARG A 120 7.23 -3.34 23.54
C ARG A 120 6.74 -4.75 23.86
N SER A 121 6.12 -4.92 25.04
CA SER A 121 5.52 -6.19 25.46
C SER A 121 4.44 -6.67 24.48
N LEU A 122 3.56 -5.77 24.03
CA LEU A 122 2.53 -6.11 23.04
C LEU A 122 3.14 -6.50 21.69
N HIS A 123 4.17 -5.77 21.23
CA HIS A 123 4.90 -6.11 20.03
C HIS A 123 5.46 -7.54 20.11
N ASP A 124 6.16 -7.87 21.21
CA ASP A 124 6.80 -9.16 21.37
C ASP A 124 5.78 -10.31 21.46
N ALA A 125 4.63 -10.08 22.08
CA ALA A 125 3.51 -11.04 22.12
C ALA A 125 2.92 -11.33 20.73
N ILE A 126 2.80 -10.32 19.86
CA ILE A 126 2.25 -10.49 18.50
C ILE A 126 3.30 -11.05 17.53
N ARG A 127 4.59 -10.73 17.72
CA ARG A 127 5.69 -11.09 16.80
C ARG A 127 5.70 -12.57 16.44
N GLY A 128 5.57 -13.47 17.41
CA GLY A 128 5.59 -14.91 17.16
C GLY A 128 4.47 -15.34 16.20
N VAL A 129 3.26 -14.80 16.39
CA VAL A 129 2.11 -15.07 15.50
C VAL A 129 2.35 -14.47 14.12
N ALA A 130 2.90 -13.26 14.04
CA ALA A 130 3.18 -12.61 12.76
C ALA A 130 4.17 -13.43 11.91
N LEU A 131 5.24 -13.95 12.53
CA LEU A 131 6.22 -14.82 11.86
C LEU A 131 5.61 -16.15 11.44
N GLU A 132 4.74 -16.75 12.25
CA GLU A 132 4.04 -17.99 11.86
C GLU A 132 3.11 -17.76 10.66
N ARG A 133 2.45 -16.59 10.59
CA ARG A 133 1.61 -16.22 9.44
C ARG A 133 2.44 -16.05 8.16
N GLU A 134 3.63 -15.46 8.26
CA GLU A 134 4.58 -15.36 7.14
C GLU A 134 5.06 -16.74 6.70
N ARG A 135 5.51 -17.58 7.64
CA ARG A 135 5.93 -18.96 7.36
C ARG A 135 4.84 -19.75 6.64
N ALA A 136 3.59 -19.65 7.10
CA ALA A 136 2.45 -20.31 6.47
C ALA A 136 2.16 -19.77 5.06
N LEU A 137 2.29 -18.46 4.84
CA LEU A 137 2.13 -17.83 3.53
C LEU A 137 3.19 -18.32 2.53
N LEU A 138 4.44 -18.43 2.97
CA LEU A 138 5.57 -18.78 2.12
C LEU A 138 5.79 -20.29 1.97
N LYS A 139 5.09 -21.13 2.74
CA LYS A 139 5.22 -22.61 2.72
C LYS A 139 5.05 -23.25 1.33
N VAL A 140 4.38 -22.57 0.41
CA VAL A 140 4.16 -23.05 -0.97
C VAL A 140 5.35 -22.80 -1.90
N LEU A 141 6.41 -22.15 -1.40
CA LEU A 141 7.62 -21.79 -2.11
C LEU A 141 8.81 -22.54 -1.54
N THR A 142 9.80 -22.82 -2.38
CA THR A 142 11.17 -23.15 -1.95
C THR A 142 11.87 -21.92 -1.36
N ASP A 143 12.99 -22.13 -0.67
CA ASP A 143 13.78 -21.03 -0.09
C ASP A 143 14.32 -20.08 -1.18
N GLU A 144 14.71 -20.61 -2.33
CA GLU A 144 15.17 -19.85 -3.48
C GLU A 144 14.03 -19.02 -4.11
N GLU A 145 12.83 -19.61 -4.24
CA GLU A 145 11.64 -18.90 -4.73
C GLU A 145 11.20 -17.81 -3.76
N ALA A 146 11.23 -18.06 -2.45
CA ALA A 146 10.89 -17.06 -1.44
C ALA A 146 11.88 -15.87 -1.46
N LYS A 147 13.20 -16.15 -1.56
CA LYS A 147 14.23 -15.11 -1.74
C LYS A 147 14.01 -14.33 -3.04
N SER A 148 13.70 -15.03 -4.12
CA SER A 148 13.43 -14.40 -5.42
C SER A 148 12.18 -13.53 -5.38
N LEU A 149 11.10 -14.00 -4.74
CA LEU A 149 9.88 -13.25 -4.55
C LEU A 149 10.15 -11.95 -3.77
N LEU A 150 10.88 -12.03 -2.65
CA LEU A 150 11.24 -10.86 -1.85
C LEU A 150 12.05 -9.85 -2.68
N SER A 151 13.07 -10.32 -3.40
CA SER A 151 13.90 -9.49 -4.28
C SER A 151 13.07 -8.79 -5.36
N LEU A 152 12.14 -9.50 -6.01
CA LEU A 152 11.26 -8.94 -7.03
C LEU A 152 10.27 -7.92 -6.44
N LEU A 153 9.69 -8.21 -5.27
CA LEU A 153 8.80 -7.27 -4.57
C LEU A 153 9.52 -5.98 -4.19
N GLN A 154 10.76 -6.07 -3.69
CA GLN A 154 11.60 -4.90 -3.37
C GLN A 154 11.85 -4.04 -4.62
N ARG A 155 12.27 -4.65 -5.73
CA ARG A 155 12.52 -3.94 -6.99
C ARG A 155 11.27 -3.25 -7.55
N VAL A 156 10.12 -3.93 -7.47
CA VAL A 156 8.84 -3.33 -7.91
C VAL A 156 8.43 -2.18 -6.98
N HIS A 157 8.63 -2.34 -5.67
CA HIS A 157 8.36 -1.28 -4.69
C HIS A 157 9.22 -0.04 -4.93
N GLU A 158 10.52 -0.21 -5.16
CA GLU A 158 11.45 0.88 -5.49
C GLU A 158 11.10 1.58 -6.80
N ASN A 159 10.45 0.88 -7.73
CA ASN A 159 10.05 1.43 -9.03
C ASN A 159 8.73 2.24 -8.97
N LEU A 160 8.00 2.26 -7.85
CA LEU A 160 6.70 2.95 -7.75
C LEU A 160 6.71 4.43 -8.19
N PRO A 161 7.72 5.26 -7.87
CA PRO A 161 7.76 6.64 -8.37
C PRO A 161 7.70 6.74 -9.90
N HIS A 162 8.41 5.86 -10.59
CA HIS A 162 8.41 5.81 -12.06
C HIS A 162 7.06 5.35 -12.63
N VAL A 163 6.27 4.57 -11.87
CA VAL A 163 4.90 4.15 -12.27
C VAL A 163 3.98 5.38 -12.31
N GLU A 164 4.06 6.25 -11.31
CA GLU A 164 3.28 7.49 -11.29
C GLU A 164 3.66 8.41 -12.46
N GLU A 165 4.96 8.66 -12.65
CA GLU A 165 5.46 9.47 -13.77
C GLU A 165 5.08 8.89 -15.15
N ALA A 166 5.10 7.57 -15.30
CA ALA A 166 4.70 6.92 -16.54
C ALA A 166 3.20 7.08 -16.81
N THR A 167 2.38 7.03 -15.76
CA THR A 167 0.92 7.18 -15.85
C THR A 167 0.54 8.62 -16.23
N GLU A 168 1.16 9.61 -15.59
CA GLU A 168 0.98 11.02 -15.93
C GLU A 168 1.40 11.31 -17.37
N ARG A 169 2.59 10.86 -17.78
CA ARG A 169 3.08 11.01 -19.17
C ARG A 169 2.14 10.38 -20.19
N PHE A 170 1.59 9.20 -19.89
CA PHE A 170 0.65 8.51 -20.76
C PHE A 170 -0.65 9.31 -20.97
N LEU A 171 -1.16 9.95 -19.92
CA LEU A 171 -2.35 10.82 -20.01
C LEU A 171 -2.02 12.11 -20.77
N SER A 172 -0.95 12.81 -20.41
CA SER A 172 -0.57 14.08 -21.06
C SER A 172 -0.28 13.92 -22.56
N ALA A 173 0.24 12.77 -23.01
CA ALA A 173 0.46 12.48 -24.43
C ALA A 173 -0.84 12.25 -25.22
N ARG A 174 -1.96 12.01 -24.53
CA ARG A 174 -3.26 11.65 -25.12
C ARG A 174 -4.32 12.74 -24.97
N GLU A 175 -4.09 13.76 -24.14
CA GLU A 175 -4.92 14.95 -24.11
C GLU A 175 -4.66 15.80 -25.37
N PRO A 176 -5.67 16.06 -26.23
CA PRO A 176 -5.49 16.97 -27.34
C PRO A 176 -5.23 18.37 -26.78
N LYS A 177 -4.13 19.01 -27.21
CA LYS A 177 -3.90 20.45 -26.96
C LYS A 177 -5.18 21.21 -27.28
N SER A 178 -5.87 21.71 -26.26
CA SER A 178 -6.96 22.66 -26.42
C SER A 178 -6.47 23.74 -27.38
N ARG A 179 -7.14 23.87 -28.54
CA ARG A 179 -6.80 24.85 -29.57
C ARG A 179 -6.59 26.20 -28.90
N PRO A 180 -5.51 26.97 -29.23
CA PRO A 180 -5.49 28.38 -28.86
C PRO A 180 -6.77 28.99 -29.43
N GLY A 181 -7.53 29.69 -28.59
CA GLY A 181 -8.77 30.35 -28.99
C GLY A 181 -8.56 31.09 -30.30
N ARG A 182 -9.44 30.84 -31.27
CA ARG A 182 -9.45 31.56 -32.56
C ARG A 182 -9.39 33.06 -32.27
N GLY A 183 -8.52 33.73 -33.01
CA GLY A 183 -8.15 35.12 -32.83
C GLY A 183 -9.32 36.08 -32.76
N GLY A 184 -9.27 36.96 -31.76
CA GLY A 184 -9.85 38.28 -31.83
C GLY A 184 -8.87 39.23 -32.52
N THR A 185 -8.90 39.26 -33.84
CA THR A 185 -8.32 40.31 -34.71
C THR A 185 -9.33 40.49 -35.83
N GLU A 186 -9.80 41.65 -36.25
CA GLU A 186 -9.57 43.07 -35.95
C GLU A 186 -10.54 43.86 -36.86
N ARG A 187 -10.74 45.16 -36.62
CA ARG A 187 -11.15 46.21 -37.59
C ARG A 187 -12.61 46.24 -38.11
N GLY A 188 -13.36 47.21 -37.58
CA GLY A 188 -13.55 48.52 -38.23
C GLY A 188 -14.64 48.67 -39.31
N ARG A 189 -15.58 49.61 -39.08
CA ARG A 189 -16.26 50.54 -40.03
C ARG A 189 -17.17 51.45 -39.18
N ARG A 190 -16.81 52.73 -39.00
CA ARG A 190 -17.17 53.91 -39.81
C ARG A 190 -18.64 54.33 -39.71
N ASP A 191 -18.79 55.55 -39.19
CA ASP A 191 -19.63 56.67 -39.63
C ASP A 191 -21.16 56.49 -39.72
N GLY A 192 -21.87 57.37 -39.01
CA GLY A 192 -23.32 57.57 -39.05
C GLY A 192 -23.81 58.33 -37.84
#